data_AF-A0A2A3JQJ8-F1
#
_entry.id   AF-A0A2A3JQJ8-F1
#
_cell.length_a   1.000
_cell.length_b   1.000
_cell.length_c   1.000
_cell.angle_alpha   90.00
_cell.angle_beta   90.00
_cell.angle_gamma   90.00
#
_symmetry.space_group_name_H-M   'P 1'
#
loop_
_entity.id
_entity.type
_entity.pdbx_description
1 polymer ?
#
loop_
_entity_poly.entity_id
_entity_poly.type
_entity_poly.pdbx_seq_one_letter_code
_entity_poly.pdbx_strand_id
1 'polypeptide(L)'
;MIPADRLHQIRDRFEYVQACMAEGRGDIAALGREYSELKPVVDQITEWESLQSDLAEAEEMLADPEMKALAEEELPQLRARLPEAERALQLALLPRDA
;
A
#
# COMPACT_ATOMS: atom_id res chain seq x y z
N MET A 1 -12.89 6.03 -5.18
CA MET A 1 -11.96 6.66 -4.23
C MET A 1 -11.90 5.80 -2.99
N ILE A 2 -10.71 5.31 -2.65
CA ILE A 2 -10.47 4.48 -1.47
C ILE A 2 -10.49 5.38 -0.23
N PRO A 3 -11.25 5.08 0.84
CA PRO A 3 -11.30 5.93 2.02
C PRO A 3 -9.97 5.91 2.78
N ALA A 4 -9.29 7.06 2.90
CA ALA A 4 -7.99 7.18 3.58
C ALA A 4 -8.05 6.71 5.05
N ASP A 5 -9.11 7.07 5.77
CA ASP A 5 -9.31 6.64 7.16
C ASP A 5 -9.31 5.12 7.31
N ARG A 6 -9.82 4.40 6.32
CA ARG A 6 -9.84 2.94 6.33
C ARG A 6 -8.45 2.35 6.16
N LEU A 7 -7.63 2.95 5.31
CA LEU A 7 -6.24 2.52 5.10
C LEU A 7 -5.41 2.74 6.36
N HIS A 8 -5.58 3.90 7.00
CA HIS A 8 -4.93 4.21 8.27
C HIS A 8 -5.32 3.21 9.37
N GLN A 9 -6.61 2.92 9.55
CA GLN A 9 -7.07 1.95 10.55
C GLN A 9 -6.46 0.55 10.36
N ILE A 10 -6.33 0.09 9.11
CA ILE A 10 -5.74 -1.21 8.79
C ILE A 10 -4.24 -1.22 9.13
N ARG A 11 -3.52 -0.14 8.79
CA ARG A 11 -2.10 0.01 9.11
C ARG A 11 -1.85 0.07 10.61
N ASP A 12 -2.59 0.92 11.33
CA ASP A 12 -2.49 1.05 12.79
C ASP A 12 -2.72 -0.30 13.47
N ARG A 13 -3.71 -1.07 12.98
CA ARG A 13 -3.99 -2.40 13.51
C ARG A 13 -2.85 -3.38 13.24
N PHE A 14 -2.30 -3.36 12.04
CA PHE A 14 -1.17 -4.22 11.66
C PHE A 14 0.08 -3.92 12.50
N GLU A 15 0.42 -2.64 12.66
CA GLU A 15 1.54 -2.18 13.50
C GLU A 15 1.35 -2.61 14.95
N TYR A 16 0.13 -2.47 15.49
CA TYR A 16 -0.20 -2.94 16.83
C TYR A 16 0.01 -4.46 16.98
N VAL A 17 -0.46 -5.26 16.02
CA VAL A 17 -0.29 -6.72 16.03
C VAL A 17 1.19 -7.09 15.98
N GLN A 18 1.96 -6.45 15.10
CA GLN A 18 3.41 -6.65 15.01
C GLN A 18 4.13 -6.34 16.32
N ALA A 19 3.79 -5.21 16.95
CA ALA A 19 4.37 -4.82 18.24
C ALA A 19 4.03 -5.83 19.35
N CYS A 20 2.77 -6.27 19.42
CA CYS A 20 2.36 -7.29 20.41
C CYS A 20 3.10 -8.62 20.22
N MET A 21 3.27 -9.07 18.98
CA MET A 21 4.01 -10.30 18.67
C MET A 21 5.50 -10.16 19.01
N ALA A 22 6.14 -9.02 18.67
CA ALA A 22 7.55 -8.77 18.96
C ALA A 22 7.85 -8.73 20.46
N GLU A 23 6.91 -8.20 21.25
CA GLU A 23 7.02 -8.13 22.70
C GLU A 23 6.54 -9.40 23.42
N GLY A 24 6.01 -10.39 22.69
CA GLY A 24 5.46 -11.62 23.26
C GLY A 24 4.21 -11.40 24.13
N ARG A 25 3.43 -10.34 23.86
CA ARG A 25 2.23 -9.99 24.62
C ARG A 25 0.98 -10.59 23.98
N GLY A 26 0.04 -11.06 24.82
CA GLY A 26 -1.25 -11.58 24.38
C GLY A 26 -1.22 -13.01 23.85
N ASP A 27 -2.26 -13.41 23.12
CA ASP A 27 -2.34 -14.72 22.48
C ASP A 27 -1.59 -14.70 21.14
N ILE A 28 -0.37 -15.23 21.14
CA ILE A 28 0.51 -15.26 19.97
C ILE A 28 -0.11 -16.04 18.80
N ALA A 29 -0.91 -17.08 19.07
CA ALA A 29 -1.56 -17.85 18.01
C ALA A 29 -2.69 -17.05 17.36
N ALA A 30 -3.47 -16.29 18.14
CA ALA A 30 -4.49 -15.39 17.61
C ALA A 30 -3.86 -14.23 16.82
N LEU A 31 -2.82 -13.59 17.38
CA LEU A 31 -2.11 -12.50 16.72
C LEU A 31 -1.44 -12.96 15.42
N GLY A 32 -0.87 -14.17 15.37
CA GLY A 32 -0.29 -14.73 14.16
C GLY A 32 -1.30 -14.95 13.03
N ARG A 33 -2.54 -15.34 13.36
CA ARG A 33 -3.64 -15.44 12.38
C ARG A 33 -4.01 -14.06 11.85
N GLU A 34 -4.25 -13.12 12.76
CA GLU A 34 -4.61 -11.74 12.40
C GLU A 34 -3.52 -11.05 11.54
N TYR A 35 -2.25 -11.22 11.92
CA TYR A 35 -1.11 -10.75 11.12
C TYR A 35 -1.15 -11.30 9.70
N SER A 36 -1.40 -12.61 9.55
CA SER A 36 -1.43 -13.29 8.25
C SER A 36 -2.60 -12.82 7.37
N GLU A 37 -3.68 -12.36 7.99
CA GLU A 37 -4.85 -11.79 7.30
C GLU A 37 -4.62 -10.33 6.89
N LEU A 38 -4.00 -9.53 7.76
CA LEU A 38 -3.75 -8.11 7.51
C LEU A 38 -2.56 -7.87 6.56
N LYS A 39 -1.51 -8.69 6.63
CA LYS A 39 -0.29 -8.55 5.82
C LYS A 39 -0.56 -8.35 4.32
N PRO A 40 -1.34 -9.19 3.62
CA PRO A 40 -1.57 -9.00 2.19
C PRO A 40 -2.32 -7.70 1.86
N VAL A 41 -3.19 -7.23 2.77
CA VAL A 41 -3.90 -5.96 2.59
C VAL A 41 -2.95 -4.78 2.76
N VAL A 42 -2.10 -4.83 3.80
CA VAL A 42 -1.08 -3.79 4.06
C VAL A 42 -0.04 -3.71 2.95
N ASP A 43 0.36 -4.86 2.39
CA ASP A 43 1.26 -4.89 1.23
C ASP A 43 0.65 -4.17 0.03
N GLN A 44 -0.64 -4.39 -0.22
CA GLN A 44 -1.36 -3.74 -1.31
C GLN A 44 -1.57 -2.23 -1.06
N ILE A 45 -1.75 -1.82 0.19
CA ILE A 45 -1.78 -0.40 0.58
C ILE A 45 -0.42 0.24 0.27
N THR A 46 0.66 -0.39 0.73
CA THR A 46 2.04 0.11 0.56
C THR A 46 2.40 0.25 -0.92
N GLU A 47 2.08 -0.76 -1.74
CA GLU A 47 2.32 -0.71 -3.20
C GLU A 47 1.57 0.46 -3.85
N TRP A 48 0.29 0.65 -3.51
CA TRP A 48 -0.51 1.73 -4.08
C TRP A 48 -0.02 3.12 -3.64
N GLU A 49 0.37 3.28 -2.37
CA GLU A 49 0.96 4.52 -1.86
C GLU A 49 2.32 4.80 -2.53
N SER A 50 3.17 3.78 -2.69
CA SER A 50 4.45 3.90 -3.39
C SER A 50 4.24 4.35 -4.84
N LEU A 51 3.36 3.70 -5.59
CA LEU A 51 3.09 4.08 -6.99
C LEU A 51 2.57 5.50 -7.14
N GLN A 52 1.79 6.02 -6.17
CA GLN A 52 1.38 7.42 -6.18
C GLN A 52 2.56 8.36 -5.90
N SER A 53 3.43 8.00 -4.96
CA SER A 53 4.64 8.77 -4.67
C SER A 53 5.59 8.79 -5.87
N ASP A 54 5.86 7.62 -6.46
CA ASP A 54 6.73 7.46 -7.63
C ASP A 54 6.17 8.25 -8.82
N LEU A 55 4.84 8.23 -9.02
CA LEU A 55 4.19 9.02 -10.07
C LEU A 55 4.39 10.53 -9.84
N ALA A 56 4.18 11.00 -8.60
CA ALA A 56 4.37 12.41 -8.26
C ALA A 56 5.82 12.85 -8.45
N GLU A 57 6.78 12.03 -8.00
CA GLU A 57 8.21 12.29 -8.17
C GLU A 57 8.61 12.33 -9.66
N ALA A 58 8.14 11.37 -10.46
CA ALA A 58 8.38 11.36 -11.90
C ALA A 58 7.71 12.55 -12.63
N GLU A 59 6.57 13.04 -12.15
CA GLU A 59 5.94 14.25 -12.68
C GLU A 59 6.74 15.52 -12.33
N GLU A 60 7.35 15.58 -11.14
CA GLU A 60 8.26 16.66 -10.75
C GLU A 60 9.55 16.64 -11.59
N MET A 61 10.08 15.46 -11.91
CA MET A 61 11.26 15.30 -12.78
C MET A 61 11.07 15.87 -14.20
N LEU A 62 9.83 15.99 -14.70
CA LEU A 62 9.56 16.62 -16.01
C LEU A 62 9.94 18.10 -16.06
N ALA A 63 9.99 18.77 -14.90
CA ALA A 63 10.37 20.18 -14.83
C ALA A 63 11.89 20.39 -14.97
N ASP A 64 12.69 19.35 -14.75
CA ASP A 64 14.15 19.38 -14.89
C ASP A 64 14.57 18.81 -16.25
N PRO A 65 15.19 19.60 -17.15
CA PRO A 65 15.66 19.14 -18.44
C PRO A 65 16.65 17.97 -18.40
N GLU A 66 17.42 17.81 -17.33
CA GLU A 66 18.37 16.71 -17.17
C GLU A 66 17.67 15.40 -16.78
N MET A 67 16.56 15.49 -16.04
CA MET A 67 15.79 14.34 -15.56
C MET A 67 14.59 14.00 -16.46
N LYS A 68 14.18 14.91 -17.34
CA LYS A 68 13.00 14.77 -18.19
C LYS A 68 12.97 13.48 -19.02
N ALA A 69 14.10 13.07 -19.58
CA ALA A 69 14.16 11.85 -20.39
C ALA A 69 13.84 10.60 -19.57
N LEU A 70 14.31 10.54 -18.31
CA LEU A 70 14.00 9.44 -17.39
C LEU A 70 12.51 9.43 -17.05
N ALA A 71 11.94 10.58 -16.72
CA ALA A 71 10.52 10.71 -16.43
C ALA A 71 9.63 10.27 -17.60
N GLU A 72 9.98 10.63 -18.84
CA GLU A 72 9.24 10.22 -20.04
C GLU A 72 9.25 8.70 -20.27
N GLU A 73 10.28 7.99 -19.79
CA GLU A 73 10.37 6.52 -19.83
C GLU A 73 9.56 5.84 -18.70
N GLU A 74 9.56 6.41 -17.50
CA GLU A 74 8.93 5.81 -16.31
C GLU A 74 7.42 6.10 -16.19
N LEU A 75 7.00 7.34 -16.50
CA LEU A 75 5.61 7.77 -16.35
C LEU A 75 4.57 6.88 -17.05
N PRO A 76 4.79 6.39 -18.28
CA PRO A 76 3.85 5.47 -18.92
C PRO A 76 3.62 4.19 -18.11
N GLN A 77 4.67 3.65 -17.50
CA GLN A 77 4.60 2.41 -16.73
C GLN A 77 3.89 2.65 -15.39
N LEU A 78 4.25 3.74 -14.69
CA LEU A 78 3.62 4.13 -13.42
C LEU A 78 2.11 4.39 -13.61
N ARG A 79 1.74 5.13 -14.67
CA ARG A 79 0.34 5.40 -15.02
C ARG A 79 -0.45 4.15 -15.41
N ALA A 80 0.20 3.12 -15.95
CA ALA A 80 -0.42 1.84 -16.26
C ALA A 80 -0.60 0.96 -15.01
N ARG A 81 0.38 0.95 -14.09
CA ARG A 81 0.35 0.14 -12.86
C ARG A 81 -0.58 0.68 -11.80
N LEU A 82 -0.69 2.02 -11.66
CA LEU A 82 -1.46 2.64 -10.59
C LEU A 82 -2.95 2.20 -10.56
N PRO A 83 -3.68 2.15 -11.70
CA PRO A 83 -5.05 1.65 -11.72
C PRO A 83 -5.18 0.17 -11.36
N GLU A 84 -4.18 -0.65 -11.71
CA GLU A 84 -4.16 -2.07 -11.37
C GLU A 84 -3.98 -2.27 -9.86
N ALA A 85 -3.04 -1.53 -9.26
CA ALA A 85 -2.82 -1.52 -7.82
C ALA A 85 -4.03 -0.96 -7.06
N GLU A 86 -4.68 0.09 -7.56
CA GLU A 86 -5.90 0.63 -6.96
C GLU A 86 -7.02 -0.41 -6.97
N ARG A 87 -7.22 -1.12 -8.10
CA ARG A 87 -8.23 -2.18 -8.21
C ARG A 87 -7.93 -3.35 -7.29
N ALA A 88 -6.68 -3.80 -7.22
CA ALA A 88 -6.25 -4.86 -6.32
C ALA A 88 -6.49 -4.47 -4.85
N LEU A 89 -6.20 -3.21 -4.48
CA LEU A 89 -6.49 -2.69 -3.15
C LEU A 89 -7.98 -2.67 -2.86
N GLN A 90 -8.81 -2.19 -3.78
CA GLN A 90 -10.27 -2.21 -3.61
C GLN A 90 -10.81 -3.62 -3.36
N LEU A 91 -10.29 -4.63 -4.09
CA LEU A 91 -10.66 -6.02 -3.89
C LEU A 91 -10.18 -6.55 -2.53
N ALA A 92 -8.95 -6.24 -2.12
CA ALA A 92 -8.39 -6.64 -0.82
C ALA A 92 -9.14 -6.03 0.37
N LEU A 93 -9.78 -4.88 0.17
CA LEU A 93 -10.62 -4.21 1.16
C LEU A 93 -12.06 -4.75 1.21
N LEU A 94 -12.45 -5.69 0.34
CA LEU A 94 -13.76 -6.29 0.45
C LEU A 94 -13.81 -7.25 1.66
N PRO A 95 -14.92 -7.29 2.41
CA PRO A 95 -15.10 -8.29 3.45
C PRO A 95 -15.05 -9.69 2.83
N ARG A 96 -14.36 -10.62 3.51
CA ARG A 96 -14.12 -11.99 3.03
C ARG A 96 -15.38 -12.86 2.92
N ASP A 97 -16.54 -12.38 3.39
CA ASP A 97 -17.78 -13.15 3.53
C ASP A 97 -19.03 -12.51 2.85
N ALA A 98 -18.84 -11.67 1.83
CA ALA A 98 -19.96 -11.10 1.07
C ALA A 98 -20.62 -12.12 0.13
#